data_AF-A0A2E8GYM7-F1
#
_entry.id   AF-A0A2E8GYM7-F1
#
_cell.length_a   1.000
_cell.length_b   1.000
_cell.length_c   1.000
_cell.angle_alpha   90.00
_cell.angle_beta   90.00
_cell.angle_gamma   90.00
#
_symmetry.space_group_name_H-M   'P 1'
#
loop_
_entity.id
_entity.type
_entity.pdbx_description
1 polymer ?
#
loop_
_entity_poly.entity_id
_entity_poly.type
_entity_poly.pdbx_seq_one_letter_code
_entity_poly.pdbx_strand_id
1 'polypeptide(L)'
;MESIDVYRGAVPGRFGGNSLGGVVHVRTRPPGGDPQVRLRSQAGAFGTRQLSASVAGRRHDWDGLVVVDYSRSDNDFRFLDDNGTEYNTGDDEWAKRRNSDFGAVRLLLRSARHLGASRLQLSHTQDISHRGLPGIGNYQSLQTRLDTRRGISEANLFGPLSQGRAGYRLKLFRSAERVEYKDLLGEVGIGTQHDRNTTTVIGSRLEGNALVGPLLATAFGGARHERFSPEDLLGPLAAPASSRRIGLTAGGEAEITGLAGRLVANAGLQVERLNDDVVDAEDTKPTASHLTRTVWSSRLGLSIDLGGGWTGQAHAGRYGRPPGFFELFGDRGAVMGNADLVKETGRNLDGGVVYHGVPAPSGVQLAEVVFYDNEVDDLIRFIQNSQRVSRPHNIGRARLRGIETRARGVIGRHLHLEGSYAVQSAENRSPFSFEHGNDLPGAPRRQLRGRVGVDAGHAALHYEMSHESRHFLDRANLQPVPARTVHTLGARLPVNDTVTVAAEIRNLTDNQVADLWGYPLPGRAAFLAIDLDLSLSGN
;
A
#
# COMPACT_ATOMS: atom_id res chain seq x y z
N MET A 1 8.03 10.76 -6.71
CA MET A 1 6.54 10.63 -6.66
C MET A 1 5.92 12.00 -6.87
N GLU A 2 4.70 12.11 -7.40
CA GLU A 2 3.98 13.38 -7.58
C GLU A 2 2.85 13.52 -6.56
N SER A 3 1.94 12.53 -6.52
CA SER A 3 0.90 12.44 -5.49
C SER A 3 0.62 10.98 -5.11
N ILE A 4 0.02 10.78 -3.95
CA ILE A 4 -0.68 9.55 -3.59
C ILE A 4 -2.14 9.93 -3.43
N ASP A 5 -3.00 9.31 -4.21
CA ASP A 5 -4.45 9.43 -4.06
C ASP A 5 -4.93 8.19 -3.29
N VAL A 6 -5.67 8.39 -2.20
CA VAL A 6 -6.25 7.30 -1.40
C VAL A 6 -7.76 7.31 -1.60
N TYR A 7 -8.28 6.28 -2.25
CA TYR A 7 -9.72 6.06 -2.43
C TYR A 7 -10.21 5.15 -1.31
N ARG A 8 -11.08 5.67 -0.45
CA ARG A 8 -11.68 4.94 0.67
C ARG A 8 -13.13 4.61 0.30
N GLY A 9 -13.54 3.36 0.50
CA GLY A 9 -14.92 2.85 0.37
C GLY A 9 -15.59 2.81 -1.01
N ALA A 10 -15.33 3.77 -1.89
CA ALA A 10 -15.79 3.78 -3.27
C ALA A 10 -14.61 3.89 -4.25
N VAL A 11 -13.96 2.77 -4.50
CA VAL A 11 -12.87 2.70 -5.48
C VAL A 11 -13.44 2.80 -6.90
N PRO A 12 -12.94 3.73 -7.75
CA PRO A 12 -13.29 3.76 -9.16
C PRO A 12 -12.98 2.43 -9.85
N GLY A 13 -13.89 1.91 -10.67
CA GLY A 13 -13.76 0.60 -11.33
C GLY A 13 -12.56 0.51 -12.27
N ARG A 14 -12.01 1.65 -12.71
CA ARG A 14 -10.72 1.75 -13.43
C ARG A 14 -9.54 1.13 -12.68
N PHE A 15 -9.61 1.04 -11.35
CA PHE A 15 -8.55 0.44 -10.51
C PHE A 15 -8.75 -1.06 -10.25
N GLY A 16 -9.68 -1.73 -10.95
CA GLY A 16 -9.87 -3.18 -10.85
C GLY A 16 -11.04 -3.61 -9.97
N GLY A 17 -11.78 -2.66 -9.39
CA GLY A 17 -13.02 -2.92 -8.66
C GLY A 17 -12.98 -2.43 -7.22
N ASN A 18 -14.13 -2.54 -6.55
CA ASN A 18 -14.26 -2.09 -5.17
C ASN A 18 -13.51 -3.05 -4.24
N SER A 19 -12.71 -2.52 -3.33
CA SER A 19 -12.00 -3.33 -2.33
C SER A 19 -12.27 -2.75 -0.94
N LEU A 20 -12.40 -3.64 0.06
CA LEU A 20 -12.63 -3.24 1.45
C LEU A 20 -11.61 -2.20 1.94
N GLY A 21 -10.34 -2.41 1.59
CA GLY A 21 -9.22 -1.59 2.03
C GLY A 21 -9.02 -0.30 1.23
N GLY A 22 -9.85 -0.06 0.21
CA GLY A 22 -9.66 1.06 -0.70
C GLY A 22 -8.52 0.86 -1.70
N VAL A 23 -8.15 1.91 -2.42
CA VAL A 23 -7.02 1.90 -3.35
C VAL A 23 -6.08 3.05 -3.05
N VAL A 24 -4.79 2.73 -2.95
CA VAL A 24 -3.71 3.71 -2.94
C VAL A 24 -3.19 3.82 -4.37
N HIS A 25 -3.55 4.91 -5.05
CA HIS A 25 -3.11 5.22 -6.39
C HIS A 25 -1.91 6.16 -6.33
N VAL A 26 -0.73 5.61 -6.58
CA VAL A 26 0.52 6.39 -6.61
C VAL A 26 0.67 7.03 -7.98
N ARG A 27 0.52 8.35 -8.05
CA ARG A 27 0.86 9.13 -9.25
C ARG A 27 2.34 9.47 -9.17
N THR A 28 3.11 8.93 -10.10
CA THR A 28 4.46 9.42 -10.32
C THR A 28 4.42 10.60 -11.28
N ARG A 29 5.42 11.47 -11.17
CA ARG A 29 5.58 12.67 -11.99
C ARG A 29 5.36 12.36 -13.48
N PRO A 30 4.74 13.28 -14.23
CA PRO A 30 4.59 13.11 -15.66
C PRO A 30 5.98 13.08 -16.30
N PRO A 31 6.19 12.26 -17.34
CA PRO A 31 7.33 12.46 -18.21
C PRO A 31 7.13 13.81 -18.95
N GLY A 32 8.19 14.59 -19.14
CA GLY A 32 8.16 15.85 -19.90
C GLY A 32 8.40 17.11 -19.07
N GLY A 33 8.17 18.27 -19.71
CA GLY A 33 8.49 19.59 -19.17
C GLY A 33 9.93 20.03 -19.47
N ASP A 34 10.35 21.11 -18.83
CA ASP A 34 11.73 21.59 -18.90
C ASP A 34 12.68 20.53 -18.37
N PRO A 35 13.91 20.41 -18.91
CA PRO A 35 14.84 19.40 -18.44
C PRO A 35 15.19 19.63 -16.97
N GLN A 36 14.97 18.62 -16.14
CA GLN A 36 15.21 18.67 -14.70
C GLN A 36 16.04 17.47 -14.29
N VAL A 37 17.08 17.73 -13.50
CA VAL A 37 17.91 16.71 -12.84
C VAL A 37 17.78 16.88 -11.34
N ARG A 38 17.40 15.80 -10.64
CA ARG A 38 17.38 15.78 -9.18
C ARG A 38 18.25 14.68 -8.64
N LEU A 39 19.05 15.00 -7.63
CA LEU A 39 19.84 14.05 -6.87
C LEU A 39 19.50 14.21 -5.39
N ARG A 40 19.31 13.11 -4.68
CA ARG A 40 19.11 13.10 -3.24
C ARG A 40 20.01 12.05 -2.63
N SER A 41 20.80 12.42 -1.65
CA SER A 41 21.59 11.50 -0.84
C SER A 41 21.16 11.61 0.62
N GLN A 42 20.98 10.48 1.30
CA GLN A 42 20.66 10.44 2.72
C GLN A 42 21.54 9.38 3.40
N ALA A 43 22.02 9.70 4.59
CA ALA A 43 22.72 8.78 5.47
C ALA A 43 22.20 8.93 6.91
N GLY A 44 22.29 7.89 7.73
CA GLY A 44 21.87 7.99 9.12
C GLY A 44 22.04 6.71 9.92
N ALA A 45 21.25 6.62 11.00
CA ALA A 45 21.30 5.53 11.96
C ALA A 45 21.26 4.13 11.31
N PHE A 46 21.89 3.17 12.00
CA PHE A 46 21.92 1.74 11.63
C PHE A 46 22.51 1.48 10.24
N GLY A 47 23.54 2.25 9.88
CA GLY A 47 24.22 2.13 8.59
C GLY A 47 23.35 2.52 7.39
N THR A 48 22.23 3.21 7.61
CA THR A 48 21.27 3.52 6.55
C THR A 48 21.85 4.49 5.55
N ARG A 49 21.75 4.15 4.26
CA ARG A 49 22.16 4.97 3.11
C ARG A 49 21.10 4.91 2.03
N GLN A 50 20.73 6.05 1.47
CA GLN A 50 19.83 6.15 0.35
C GLN A 50 20.38 7.12 -0.69
N LEU A 51 20.23 6.77 -1.96
CA LEU A 51 20.56 7.62 -3.10
C LEU A 51 19.38 7.57 -4.07
N SER A 52 18.91 8.73 -4.50
CA SER A 52 17.89 8.87 -5.53
C SER A 52 18.41 9.79 -6.61
N ALA A 53 18.28 9.39 -7.87
CA ALA A 53 18.59 10.21 -9.01
C ALA A 53 17.41 10.20 -9.97
N SER A 54 17.04 11.35 -10.50
CA SER A 54 16.00 11.43 -11.53
C SER A 54 16.33 12.45 -12.60
N VAL A 55 15.97 12.12 -13.83
CA VAL A 55 16.05 13.00 -14.99
C VAL A 55 14.70 13.00 -15.67
N ALA A 56 14.14 14.18 -15.91
CA ALA A 56 12.89 14.36 -16.64
C ALA A 56 13.09 15.45 -17.70
N GLY A 57 12.32 15.38 -18.78
CA GLY A 57 12.28 16.45 -19.76
C GLY A 57 11.61 16.04 -21.05
N ARG A 58 11.44 17.00 -21.96
CA ARG A 58 10.94 16.80 -23.31
C ARG A 58 12.06 16.94 -24.34
N ARG A 59 12.08 16.05 -25.34
CA ARG A 59 12.91 16.16 -26.54
C ARG A 59 12.07 15.85 -27.76
N HIS A 60 11.81 16.85 -28.60
CA HIS A 60 10.90 16.72 -29.75
C HIS A 60 9.51 16.24 -29.29
N ASP A 61 8.88 15.29 -29.97
CA ASP A 61 7.57 14.71 -29.64
C ASP A 61 7.60 13.73 -28.45
N TRP A 62 8.75 13.57 -27.79
CA TRP A 62 8.95 12.61 -26.72
C TRP A 62 9.12 13.28 -25.37
N ASP A 63 8.32 12.83 -24.43
CA ASP A 63 8.45 13.12 -23.01
C ASP A 63 9.16 11.95 -22.33
N GLY A 64 10.16 12.22 -21.49
CA GLY A 64 10.92 11.20 -20.76
C GLY A 64 10.98 11.45 -19.25
N LEU A 65 11.03 10.37 -18.48
CA LEU A 65 11.40 10.35 -17.06
C LEU A 65 12.17 9.07 -16.74
N VAL A 66 13.31 9.21 -16.09
CA VAL A 66 14.10 8.13 -15.50
C VAL A 66 14.27 8.43 -14.02
N VAL A 67 14.03 7.45 -13.15
CA VAL A 67 14.33 7.53 -11.72
C VAL A 67 15.08 6.26 -11.31
N VAL A 68 16.16 6.42 -10.57
CA VAL A 68 16.93 5.34 -9.96
C VAL A 68 17.01 5.61 -8.47
N ASP A 69 16.55 4.66 -7.67
CA ASP A 69 16.66 4.69 -6.21
C ASP A 69 17.53 3.53 -5.74
N TYR A 70 18.47 3.80 -4.85
CA TYR A 70 19.24 2.83 -4.11
C TYR A 70 19.01 3.05 -2.61
N SER A 71 18.81 1.97 -1.87
CA SER A 71 18.65 2.02 -0.42
C SER A 71 19.32 0.82 0.22
N ARG A 72 20.04 1.06 1.32
CA ARG A 72 20.67 0.03 2.13
C ARG A 72 20.61 0.41 3.61
N SER A 73 20.48 -0.57 4.48
CA SER A 73 20.61 -0.41 5.93
C SER A 73 21.16 -1.69 6.54
N ASP A 74 22.06 -1.57 7.50
CA ASP A 74 22.52 -2.71 8.30
C ASP A 74 21.45 -3.07 9.34
N ASN A 75 20.64 -2.08 9.73
CA ASN A 75 19.46 -2.19 10.59
C ASN A 75 19.73 -2.95 11.90
N ASP A 76 20.88 -2.68 12.50
CA ASP A 76 21.47 -3.40 13.61
C ASP A 76 21.24 -2.68 14.95
N PHE A 77 20.01 -2.17 15.13
CA PHE A 77 19.60 -1.40 16.30
C PHE A 77 19.56 -2.25 17.58
N ARG A 78 19.62 -1.60 18.74
CA ARG A 78 19.43 -2.27 20.04
C ARG A 78 17.95 -2.30 20.39
N PHE A 79 17.54 -3.37 21.04
CA PHE A 79 16.20 -3.54 21.57
C PHE A 79 16.27 -4.26 22.93
N LEU A 80 15.22 -4.12 23.74
CA LEU A 80 15.06 -4.91 24.96
C LEU A 80 14.50 -6.28 24.57
N ASP A 81 15.30 -7.32 24.76
CA ASP A 81 14.91 -8.71 24.57
C ASP A 81 14.38 -9.24 25.89
N ASP A 82 13.14 -9.71 25.87
CA ASP A 82 12.47 -10.30 27.03
C ASP A 82 12.82 -11.79 27.19
N ASN A 83 13.73 -12.33 26.38
CA ASN A 83 14.09 -13.75 26.33
C ASN A 83 12.90 -14.69 26.12
N GLY A 84 11.76 -14.17 25.66
CA GLY A 84 10.49 -14.89 25.54
C GLY A 84 9.77 -15.15 26.86
N THR A 85 10.13 -14.44 27.94
CA THR A 85 9.59 -14.61 29.28
C THR A 85 8.85 -13.36 29.78
N GLU A 86 7.67 -13.09 29.22
CA GLU A 86 6.83 -11.91 29.52
C GLU A 86 6.67 -11.57 31.02
N TYR A 87 6.56 -12.60 31.88
CA TYR A 87 6.34 -12.40 33.33
C TYR A 87 7.61 -12.43 34.18
N ASN A 88 8.78 -12.69 33.58
CA ASN A 88 10.06 -12.67 34.26
C ASN A 88 10.91 -11.56 33.66
N THR A 89 10.95 -10.40 34.30
CA THR A 89 11.80 -9.29 33.83
C THR A 89 13.24 -9.38 34.34
N GLY A 90 13.57 -10.43 35.10
CA GLY A 90 14.89 -10.60 35.73
C GLY A 90 15.97 -11.10 34.78
N ASP A 91 15.58 -11.70 33.66
CA ASP A 91 16.46 -12.15 32.58
C ASP A 91 16.40 -11.27 31.33
N ASP A 92 15.57 -10.21 31.29
CA ASP A 92 15.53 -9.26 30.19
C ASP A 92 16.91 -8.63 29.93
N GLU A 93 17.32 -8.57 28.67
CA GLU A 93 18.60 -7.98 28.28
C GLU A 93 18.53 -7.07 27.07
N TRP A 94 19.47 -6.14 26.98
CA TRP A 94 19.60 -5.30 25.79
C TRP A 94 20.37 -6.01 24.69
N ALA A 95 19.66 -6.63 23.76
CA ALA A 95 20.22 -7.29 22.60
C ALA A 95 20.43 -6.33 21.41
N LYS A 96 21.24 -6.79 20.45
CA LYS A 96 21.42 -6.14 19.14
C LYS A 96 20.64 -6.91 18.09
N ARG A 97 19.94 -6.20 17.20
CA ARG A 97 19.20 -6.81 16.09
C ARG A 97 20.18 -7.42 15.09
N ARG A 98 19.95 -8.68 14.73
CA ARG A 98 20.78 -9.46 13.79
C ARG A 98 19.98 -9.84 12.56
N ASN A 99 20.66 -10.03 11.43
CA ASN A 99 20.08 -10.45 10.15
C ASN A 99 18.86 -9.61 9.71
N SER A 100 18.83 -8.32 10.07
CA SER A 100 17.76 -7.40 9.67
C SER A 100 18.21 -6.45 8.56
N ASP A 101 19.38 -6.70 7.97
CA ASP A 101 19.92 -5.91 6.89
C ASP A 101 19.03 -5.97 5.63
N PHE A 102 19.03 -4.89 4.87
CA PHE A 102 18.30 -4.79 3.62
C PHE A 102 19.09 -3.96 2.62
N GLY A 103 19.02 -4.36 1.35
CA GLY A 103 19.48 -3.59 0.21
C GLY A 103 18.48 -3.68 -0.93
N ALA A 104 18.23 -2.56 -1.62
CA ALA A 104 17.42 -2.55 -2.83
C ALA A 104 17.84 -1.49 -3.84
N VAL A 105 17.60 -1.81 -5.10
CA VAL A 105 17.64 -0.89 -6.24
C VAL A 105 16.26 -0.87 -6.89
N ARG A 106 15.77 0.33 -7.19
CA ARG A 106 14.52 0.55 -7.91
C ARG A 106 14.78 1.44 -9.12
N LEU A 107 14.20 1.09 -10.26
CA LEU A 107 14.27 1.84 -11.51
C LEU A 107 12.85 2.12 -11.98
N LEU A 108 12.56 3.37 -12.32
CA LEU A 108 11.35 3.78 -13.03
C LEU A 108 11.74 4.43 -14.35
N LEU A 109 11.20 3.91 -15.44
CA LEU A 109 11.27 4.48 -16.77
C LEU A 109 9.87 4.88 -17.21
N ARG A 110 9.72 6.09 -17.75
CA ARG A 110 8.51 6.51 -18.47
C ARG A 110 8.90 7.23 -19.74
N SER A 111 8.20 6.89 -20.81
CA SER A 111 8.29 7.56 -22.10
C SER A 111 6.89 7.79 -22.63
N ALA A 112 6.62 8.98 -23.16
CA ALA A 112 5.34 9.25 -23.81
C ALA A 112 5.55 9.99 -25.13
N ARG A 113 4.71 9.67 -26.13
CA ARG A 113 4.69 10.30 -27.44
C ARG A 113 3.28 10.72 -27.82
N HIS A 114 3.15 11.90 -28.39
CA HIS A 114 1.93 12.35 -29.03
C HIS A 114 1.78 11.73 -30.42
N LEU A 115 0.62 11.13 -30.69
CA LEU A 115 0.23 10.49 -31.96
C LEU A 115 -1.02 11.20 -32.48
N GLY A 116 -0.86 12.42 -32.99
CA GLY A 116 -1.98 13.33 -33.27
C GLY A 116 -2.73 13.67 -31.97
N ALA A 117 -4.04 13.44 -31.94
CA ALA A 117 -4.86 13.65 -30.74
C ALA A 117 -4.67 12.56 -29.67
N SER A 118 -4.07 11.42 -30.02
CA SER A 118 -3.82 10.31 -29.09
C SER A 118 -2.46 10.43 -28.42
N ARG A 119 -2.28 9.80 -27.27
CA ARG A 119 -1.01 9.71 -26.54
C ARG A 119 -0.70 8.25 -26.25
N LEU A 120 0.51 7.84 -26.65
CA LEU A 120 1.10 6.57 -26.27
C LEU A 120 2.04 6.81 -25.09
N GLN A 121 1.87 6.06 -24.02
CA GLN A 121 2.74 6.09 -22.84
C GLN A 121 3.24 4.68 -22.54
N LEU A 122 4.56 4.56 -22.41
CA LEU A 122 5.24 3.35 -21.98
C LEU A 122 5.81 3.60 -20.59
N SER A 123 5.65 2.64 -19.69
CA SER A 123 6.26 2.67 -18.36
C SER A 123 6.87 1.33 -18.00
N HIS A 124 7.96 1.38 -17.25
CA HIS A 124 8.60 0.20 -16.69
C HIS A 124 9.08 0.51 -15.27
N THR A 125 8.75 -0.35 -14.32
CA THR A 125 9.27 -0.32 -12.95
C THR A 125 10.01 -1.63 -12.68
N GLN A 126 11.23 -1.54 -12.19
CA GLN A 126 12.05 -2.68 -11.79
C GLN A 126 12.49 -2.50 -10.34
N ASP A 127 12.12 -3.44 -9.48
CA ASP A 127 12.55 -3.52 -8.09
C ASP A 127 13.41 -4.77 -7.91
N ILE A 128 14.58 -4.62 -7.29
CA ILE A 128 15.47 -5.72 -6.92
C ILE A 128 15.88 -5.48 -5.47
N SER A 129 15.65 -6.46 -4.61
CA SER A 129 15.99 -6.36 -3.19
C SER A 129 16.55 -7.66 -2.64
N HIS A 130 17.51 -7.52 -1.73
CA HIS A 130 18.05 -8.58 -0.89
C HIS A 130 17.86 -8.18 0.57
N ARG A 131 17.41 -9.10 1.43
CA ARG A 131 17.31 -8.84 2.87
C ARG A 131 17.54 -10.06 3.73
N GLY A 132 18.04 -9.82 4.93
CA GLY A 132 17.93 -10.76 6.03
C GLY A 132 16.50 -10.82 6.56
N LEU A 133 16.09 -12.00 7.05
CA LEU A 133 14.81 -12.22 7.70
C LEU A 133 15.02 -12.54 9.17
N PRO A 134 15.07 -11.53 10.05
CA PRO A 134 15.74 -11.61 11.35
C PRO A 134 15.07 -12.48 12.43
N GLY A 135 13.94 -13.14 12.16
CA GLY A 135 13.18 -13.89 13.18
C GLY A 135 12.58 -12.99 14.27
N ILE A 136 12.10 -13.59 15.36
CA ILE A 136 11.62 -12.85 16.55
C ILE A 136 12.80 -12.40 17.43
N GLY A 137 12.56 -11.52 18.40
CA GLY A 137 13.58 -10.91 19.26
C GLY A 137 14.41 -11.95 20.02
N ASN A 138 13.74 -12.78 20.80
CA ASN A 138 14.33 -13.86 21.60
C ASN A 138 14.81 -15.07 20.78
N TYR A 139 14.53 -15.12 19.47
CA TYR A 139 15.00 -16.17 18.57
C TYR A 139 15.31 -15.57 17.19
N GLN A 140 16.46 -14.90 17.12
CA GLN A 140 16.91 -14.23 15.91
C GLN A 140 17.56 -15.21 14.95
N SER A 141 17.20 -15.14 13.66
CA SER A 141 17.91 -15.87 12.60
C SER A 141 19.24 -15.18 12.27
N LEU A 142 20.18 -15.93 11.70
CA LEU A 142 21.49 -15.45 11.33
C LEU A 142 21.75 -15.50 9.82
N GLN A 143 21.12 -16.44 9.13
CA GLN A 143 21.42 -16.81 7.76
C GLN A 143 20.19 -16.83 6.84
N THR A 144 18.96 -16.80 7.37
CA THR A 144 17.76 -16.74 6.54
C THR A 144 17.76 -15.50 5.64
N ARG A 145 17.65 -15.71 4.33
CA ARG A 145 17.63 -14.65 3.31
C ARG A 145 16.36 -14.66 2.50
N LEU A 146 16.00 -13.46 2.04
CA LEU A 146 14.96 -13.25 1.04
C LEU A 146 15.43 -12.32 -0.06
N ASP A 147 15.40 -12.84 -1.27
CA ASP A 147 15.64 -12.10 -2.50
C ASP A 147 14.33 -11.89 -3.26
N THR A 148 14.10 -10.66 -3.72
CA THR A 148 12.94 -10.32 -4.54
C THR A 148 13.39 -9.57 -5.78
N ARG A 149 12.88 -9.99 -6.95
CA ARG A 149 13.01 -9.28 -8.21
C ARG A 149 11.64 -9.11 -8.83
N ARG A 150 11.16 -7.88 -8.97
CA ARG A 150 9.86 -7.56 -9.55
C ARG A 150 10.01 -6.59 -10.71
N GLY A 151 9.39 -6.90 -11.84
CA GLY A 151 9.35 -6.05 -13.02
C GLY A 151 7.91 -5.85 -13.47
N ILE A 152 7.48 -4.60 -13.65
CA ILE A 152 6.16 -4.24 -14.18
C ILE A 152 6.38 -3.40 -15.43
N SER A 153 5.77 -3.77 -16.55
CA SER A 153 5.81 -3.02 -17.79
C SER A 153 4.39 -2.73 -18.25
N GLU A 154 4.12 -1.49 -18.66
CA GLU A 154 2.81 -1.08 -19.14
C GLU A 154 2.93 -0.27 -20.43
N ALA A 155 1.97 -0.47 -21.34
CA ALA A 155 1.75 0.36 -22.51
C ALA A 155 0.32 0.88 -22.48
N ASN A 156 0.15 2.19 -22.47
CA ASN A 156 -1.12 2.88 -22.42
C ASN A 156 -1.30 3.71 -23.70
N LEU A 157 -2.35 3.47 -24.46
CA LEU A 157 -2.78 4.30 -25.58
C LEU A 157 -4.13 4.93 -25.23
N PHE A 158 -4.22 6.24 -25.25
CA PHE A 158 -5.47 6.94 -24.94
C PHE A 158 -5.60 8.23 -25.72
N GLY A 159 -6.83 8.66 -25.96
CA GLY A 159 -7.10 9.89 -26.70
C GLY A 159 -8.58 10.22 -26.77
N PRO A 160 -8.92 11.44 -27.23
CA PRO A 160 -10.29 11.84 -27.47
C PRO A 160 -10.83 11.23 -28.77
N LEU A 161 -12.13 11.04 -28.81
CA LEU A 161 -12.95 10.68 -29.96
C LEU A 161 -14.11 11.68 -30.05
N SER A 162 -14.81 11.74 -31.18
CA SER A 162 -16.02 12.57 -31.36
C SER A 162 -15.81 14.03 -30.91
N GLN A 163 -14.73 14.67 -31.38
CA GLN A 163 -14.35 16.05 -31.02
C GLN A 163 -14.24 16.28 -29.49
N GLY A 164 -13.85 15.24 -28.73
CA GLY A 164 -13.69 15.31 -27.27
C GLY A 164 -14.92 14.94 -26.46
N ARG A 165 -16.06 14.63 -27.10
CA ARG A 165 -17.26 14.11 -26.42
C ARG A 165 -17.17 12.63 -26.06
N ALA A 166 -16.20 11.92 -26.61
CA ALA A 166 -15.88 10.55 -26.23
C ALA A 166 -14.38 10.39 -26.03
N GLY A 167 -13.98 9.32 -25.37
CA GLY A 167 -12.59 8.99 -25.14
C GLY A 167 -12.40 7.49 -25.08
N TYR A 168 -11.15 7.07 -25.27
CA TYR A 168 -10.76 5.67 -25.14
C TYR A 168 -9.44 5.56 -24.39
N ARG A 169 -9.24 4.42 -23.73
CA ARG A 169 -7.96 3.99 -23.16
C ARG A 169 -7.79 2.48 -23.35
N LEU A 170 -6.70 2.12 -23.98
CA LEU A 170 -6.17 0.75 -24.05
C LEU A 170 -4.93 0.67 -23.16
N LYS A 171 -4.93 -0.28 -22.23
CA LYS A 171 -3.78 -0.62 -21.39
C LYS A 171 -3.38 -2.07 -21.64
N LEU A 172 -2.11 -2.29 -21.95
CA LEU A 172 -1.46 -3.60 -21.92
C LEU A 172 -0.45 -3.61 -20.78
N PHE A 173 -0.38 -4.70 -20.02
CA PHE A 173 0.55 -4.79 -18.90
C PHE A 173 1.12 -6.20 -18.73
N ARG A 174 2.35 -6.24 -18.20
CA ARG A 174 3.03 -7.45 -17.76
C ARG A 174 3.67 -7.19 -16.41
N SER A 175 3.43 -8.07 -15.44
CA SER A 175 4.14 -8.12 -14.17
C SER A 175 4.84 -9.47 -14.06
N ALA A 176 6.09 -9.46 -13.61
CA ALA A 176 6.83 -10.67 -13.27
C ALA A 176 7.52 -10.45 -11.92
N GLU A 177 7.24 -11.31 -10.96
CA GLU A 177 7.84 -11.29 -9.64
C GLU A 177 8.51 -12.63 -9.39
N ARG A 178 9.78 -12.60 -9.00
CA ARG A 178 10.53 -13.75 -8.52
C ARG A 178 10.92 -13.49 -7.07
N VAL A 179 10.58 -14.42 -6.21
CA VAL A 179 10.94 -14.42 -4.80
C VAL A 179 11.76 -15.67 -4.54
N GLU A 180 12.95 -15.51 -3.97
CA GLU A 180 13.79 -16.62 -3.53
C GLU A 180 13.94 -16.54 -2.00
N TYR A 181 13.44 -17.57 -1.33
CA TYR A 181 13.52 -17.76 0.11
C TYR A 181 14.58 -18.80 0.41
N LYS A 182 15.55 -18.48 1.27
CA LYS A 182 16.66 -19.36 1.58
C LYS A 182 16.84 -19.46 3.08
N ASP A 183 16.56 -20.64 3.62
CA ASP A 183 16.71 -20.99 5.02
C ASP A 183 17.28 -22.41 5.18
N LEU A 184 18.59 -22.55 4.93
CA LEU A 184 19.26 -23.85 4.93
C LEU A 184 19.42 -24.46 6.32
N LEU A 185 19.21 -23.67 7.38
CA LEU A 185 19.33 -24.08 8.77
C LEU A 185 17.97 -24.19 9.48
N GLY A 186 16.87 -23.86 8.80
CA GLY A 186 15.53 -23.88 9.39
C GLY A 186 15.37 -22.90 10.56
N GLU A 187 16.00 -21.72 10.48
CA GLU A 187 15.92 -20.69 11.52
C GLU A 187 14.55 -20.01 11.56
N VAL A 188 13.82 -20.00 10.45
CA VAL A 188 12.52 -19.33 10.28
C VAL A 188 11.54 -20.24 9.52
N GLY A 189 10.44 -20.62 10.16
CA GLY A 189 9.35 -21.38 9.52
C GLY A 189 9.46 -22.90 9.68
N ILE A 190 8.98 -23.67 8.71
CA ILE A 190 8.81 -25.13 8.77
C ILE A 190 10.08 -25.95 8.41
N GLY A 191 11.23 -25.58 8.96
CA GLY A 191 12.50 -26.30 8.72
C GLY A 191 13.24 -25.83 7.47
N THR A 192 14.16 -26.67 6.98
CA THR A 192 15.10 -26.29 5.91
C THR A 192 14.40 -26.08 4.57
N GLN A 193 14.55 -24.90 3.99
CA GLN A 193 13.88 -24.51 2.74
C GLN A 193 14.82 -23.72 1.83
N HIS A 194 14.71 -23.94 0.52
CA HIS A 194 15.32 -23.07 -0.49
C HIS A 194 14.38 -23.02 -1.69
N ASP A 195 13.44 -22.09 -1.67
CA ASP A 195 12.37 -22.03 -2.67
C ASP A 195 12.56 -20.82 -3.57
N ARG A 196 12.27 -21.00 -4.86
CA ARG A 196 12.20 -19.91 -5.82
C ARG A 196 10.84 -19.90 -6.49
N ASN A 197 10.01 -18.93 -6.10
CA ASN A 197 8.66 -18.77 -6.61
C ASN A 197 8.63 -17.66 -7.66
N THR A 198 8.10 -17.97 -8.85
CA THR A 198 7.89 -16.98 -9.92
C THR A 198 6.41 -16.79 -10.21
N THR A 199 5.91 -15.57 -10.06
CA THR A 199 4.55 -15.16 -10.42
C THR A 199 4.60 -14.25 -11.65
N THR A 200 3.86 -14.61 -12.70
CA THR A 200 3.73 -13.77 -13.90
C THR A 200 2.27 -13.42 -14.14
N VAL A 201 2.01 -12.15 -14.45
CA VAL A 201 0.69 -11.65 -14.84
C VAL A 201 0.83 -10.94 -16.18
N ILE A 202 -0.01 -11.28 -17.15
CA ILE A 202 -0.13 -10.58 -18.42
C ILE A 202 -1.59 -10.23 -18.60
N GLY A 203 -1.89 -9.00 -19.01
CA GLY A 203 -3.27 -8.62 -19.23
C GLY A 203 -3.45 -7.39 -20.11
N SER A 204 -4.72 -7.18 -20.44
CA SER A 204 -5.18 -6.04 -21.23
C SER A 204 -6.45 -5.46 -20.60
N ARG A 205 -6.59 -4.14 -20.69
CA ARG A 205 -7.81 -3.43 -20.30
C ARG A 205 -8.20 -2.44 -21.39
N LEU A 206 -9.49 -2.39 -21.68
CA LEU A 206 -10.13 -1.47 -22.59
C LEU A 206 -11.13 -0.63 -21.80
N GLU A 207 -11.13 0.67 -22.05
CA GLU A 207 -12.04 1.62 -21.44
C GLU A 207 -12.51 2.60 -22.53
N GLY A 208 -13.80 2.86 -22.56
CA GLY A 208 -14.42 3.85 -23.44
C GLY A 208 -15.38 4.71 -22.63
N ASN A 209 -15.34 6.01 -22.83
CA ASN A 209 -16.22 6.96 -22.15
C ASN A 209 -16.91 7.89 -23.15
N ALA A 210 -18.11 8.33 -22.82
CA ALA A 210 -18.91 9.24 -23.63
C ALA A 210 -19.68 10.22 -22.73
N LEU A 211 -19.67 11.50 -23.11
CA LEU A 211 -20.42 12.57 -22.48
C LEU A 211 -21.70 12.84 -23.29
N VAL A 212 -22.86 12.58 -22.69
CA VAL A 212 -24.19 12.76 -23.29
C VAL A 212 -25.01 13.68 -22.39
N GLY A 213 -25.05 14.98 -22.73
CA GLY A 213 -25.63 16.00 -21.85
C GLY A 213 -24.87 16.08 -20.51
N PRO A 214 -25.54 15.98 -19.34
CA PRO A 214 -24.88 15.97 -18.04
C PRO A 214 -24.31 14.61 -17.61
N LEU A 215 -24.50 13.55 -18.42
CA LEU A 215 -24.11 12.18 -18.10
C LEU A 215 -22.75 11.84 -18.75
N LEU A 216 -21.78 11.47 -17.94
CA LEU A 216 -20.55 10.78 -18.34
C LEU A 216 -20.74 9.27 -18.14
N ALA A 217 -20.91 8.54 -19.23
CA ALA A 217 -20.98 7.08 -19.21
C ALA A 217 -19.60 6.49 -19.55
N THR A 218 -19.16 5.50 -18.77
CA THR A 218 -17.90 4.76 -18.99
C THR A 218 -18.21 3.28 -19.05
N ALA A 219 -17.69 2.59 -20.06
CA ALA A 219 -17.71 1.13 -20.16
C ALA A 219 -16.27 0.63 -20.17
N PHE A 220 -16.03 -0.51 -19.51
CA PHE A 220 -14.70 -1.11 -19.49
C PHE A 220 -14.75 -2.62 -19.48
N GLY A 221 -13.68 -3.22 -20.00
CA GLY A 221 -13.48 -4.66 -19.99
C GLY A 221 -12.00 -5.01 -19.95
N GLY A 222 -11.69 -6.22 -19.54
CA GLY A 222 -10.31 -6.69 -19.49
C GLY A 222 -10.19 -8.19 -19.39
N ALA A 223 -9.00 -8.66 -19.74
CA ALA A 223 -8.60 -10.05 -19.59
C ALA A 223 -7.22 -10.08 -18.93
N ARG A 224 -7.01 -11.02 -18.03
CA ARG A 224 -5.71 -11.28 -17.42
C ARG A 224 -5.44 -12.76 -17.30
N HIS A 225 -4.18 -13.13 -17.47
CA HIS A 225 -3.66 -14.46 -17.24
C HIS A 225 -2.56 -14.36 -16.18
N GLU A 226 -2.76 -15.07 -15.08
CA GLU A 226 -1.84 -15.16 -13.95
C GLU A 226 -1.28 -16.58 -13.88
N ARG A 227 0.02 -16.72 -13.64
CA ARG A 227 0.69 -18.01 -13.48
C ARG A 227 1.63 -17.94 -12.29
N PHE A 228 1.53 -18.93 -11.40
CA PHE A 228 2.44 -19.21 -10.31
C PHE A 228 3.30 -20.40 -10.70
N SER A 229 4.62 -20.30 -10.56
CA SER A 229 5.56 -21.37 -10.89
C SER A 229 6.55 -21.51 -9.74
N PRO A 230 6.29 -22.44 -8.81
CA PRO A 230 7.18 -22.74 -7.71
C PRO A 230 8.36 -23.60 -8.17
N GLU A 231 9.50 -23.44 -7.51
CA GLU A 231 10.71 -24.27 -7.67
C GLU A 231 11.27 -24.56 -6.27
N ASP A 232 11.38 -25.84 -5.89
CA ASP A 232 12.11 -26.27 -4.70
C ASP A 232 13.56 -26.56 -5.11
N LEU A 233 14.51 -25.87 -4.50
CA LEU A 233 15.95 -25.99 -4.78
C LEU A 233 16.67 -26.96 -3.83
N LEU A 234 15.98 -27.55 -2.84
CA LEU A 234 16.49 -28.59 -1.93
C LEU A 234 16.01 -30.02 -2.28
N GLY A 235 14.77 -30.20 -2.77
CA GLY A 235 14.10 -31.50 -3.02
C GLY A 235 14.10 -32.01 -4.48
N PRO A 236 13.67 -33.26 -4.77
CA PRO A 236 14.07 -34.00 -5.98
C PRO A 236 13.28 -33.63 -7.25
N LEU A 237 14.00 -33.52 -8.38
CA LEU A 237 13.68 -33.61 -9.84
C LEU A 237 12.27 -33.31 -10.42
N ALA A 238 11.16 -33.52 -9.72
CA ALA A 238 9.81 -33.18 -10.18
C ALA A 238 9.46 -31.76 -9.72
N ALA A 239 9.54 -30.80 -10.64
CA ALA A 239 9.15 -29.42 -10.37
C ALA A 239 7.70 -29.37 -9.85
N PRO A 240 7.42 -28.69 -8.71
CA PRO A 240 6.06 -28.52 -8.24
C PRO A 240 5.20 -27.86 -9.33
N ALA A 241 3.97 -28.35 -9.49
CA ALA A 241 3.16 -27.99 -10.64
C ALA A 241 2.76 -26.51 -10.60
N SER A 242 2.78 -25.87 -11.77
CA SER A 242 2.38 -24.46 -11.88
C SER A 242 0.86 -24.30 -11.84
N SER A 243 0.38 -23.38 -11.01
CA SER A 243 -1.02 -22.96 -10.97
C SER A 243 -1.27 -21.78 -11.91
N ARG A 244 -2.47 -21.69 -12.49
CA ARG A 244 -2.86 -20.58 -13.38
C ARG A 244 -4.28 -20.08 -13.12
N ARG A 245 -4.52 -18.81 -13.42
CA ARG A 245 -5.81 -18.15 -13.34
C ARG A 245 -6.05 -17.31 -14.58
N ILE A 246 -7.20 -17.51 -15.22
CA ILE A 246 -7.70 -16.63 -16.27
C ILE A 246 -8.84 -15.80 -15.67
N GLY A 247 -8.68 -14.48 -15.70
CA GLY A 247 -9.67 -13.52 -15.26
C GLY A 247 -10.25 -12.73 -16.42
N LEU A 248 -11.57 -12.65 -16.49
CA LEU A 248 -12.31 -11.77 -17.40
C LEU A 248 -13.11 -10.77 -16.58
N THR A 249 -12.99 -9.50 -16.92
CA THR A 249 -13.69 -8.40 -16.25
C THR A 249 -14.54 -7.64 -17.25
N ALA A 250 -15.76 -7.28 -16.86
CA ALA A 250 -16.60 -6.34 -17.57
C ALA A 250 -17.31 -5.43 -16.57
N GLY A 251 -17.52 -4.17 -16.92
CA GLY A 251 -18.22 -3.23 -16.06
C GLY A 251 -18.58 -1.92 -16.75
N GLY A 252 -19.37 -1.13 -16.04
CA GLY A 252 -19.84 0.18 -16.49
C GLY A 252 -20.04 1.13 -15.32
N GLU A 253 -19.87 2.41 -15.61
CA GLU A 253 -20.01 3.52 -14.67
C GLU A 253 -20.82 4.63 -15.31
N ALA A 254 -21.68 5.28 -14.53
CA ALA A 254 -22.44 6.45 -14.92
C ALA A 254 -22.20 7.54 -13.88
N GLU A 255 -21.76 8.70 -14.32
CA GLU A 255 -21.63 9.89 -13.49
C GLU A 255 -22.52 10.99 -14.06
N ILE A 256 -23.40 11.54 -13.24
CA ILE A 256 -24.32 12.60 -13.63
C ILE A 256 -24.07 13.85 -12.78
N THR A 257 -23.96 14.99 -13.46
CA THR A 257 -23.86 16.30 -12.81
C THR A 257 -25.21 17.02 -12.89
N GLY A 258 -25.77 17.39 -11.74
CA GLY A 258 -27.07 18.07 -11.60
C GLY A 258 -26.99 19.35 -10.79
N LEU A 259 -28.14 19.98 -10.54
CA LEU A 259 -28.28 21.19 -9.72
C LEU A 259 -27.28 22.31 -10.08
N ALA A 260 -27.21 22.66 -11.38
CA ALA A 260 -26.28 23.66 -11.91
C ALA A 260 -24.80 23.38 -11.56
N GLY A 261 -24.40 22.12 -11.43
CA GLY A 261 -23.02 21.71 -11.12
C GLY A 261 -22.76 21.41 -9.64
N ARG A 262 -23.73 21.66 -8.76
CA ARG A 262 -23.56 21.47 -7.31
C ARG A 262 -23.71 20.03 -6.85
N LEU A 263 -24.31 19.15 -7.66
CA LEU A 263 -24.54 17.75 -7.33
C LEU A 263 -23.85 16.85 -8.33
N VAL A 264 -23.05 15.91 -7.85
CA VAL A 264 -22.50 14.82 -8.64
C VAL A 264 -22.96 13.51 -8.04
N ALA A 265 -23.59 12.67 -8.85
CA ALA A 265 -23.96 11.32 -8.46
C ALA A 265 -23.28 10.32 -9.39
N ASN A 266 -22.72 9.25 -8.82
CA ASN A 266 -22.07 8.21 -9.59
C ASN A 266 -22.61 6.83 -9.22
N ALA A 267 -22.79 5.97 -10.22
CA ALA A 267 -23.15 4.57 -10.06
C ALA A 267 -22.21 3.69 -10.88
N GLY A 268 -21.88 2.50 -10.37
CA GLY A 268 -21.03 1.56 -11.09
C GLY A 268 -21.35 0.11 -10.75
N LEU A 269 -21.20 -0.75 -11.76
CA LEU A 269 -21.34 -2.19 -11.65
C LEU A 269 -20.18 -2.87 -12.38
N GLN A 270 -19.64 -3.93 -11.77
CA GLN A 270 -18.58 -4.73 -12.35
C GLN A 270 -18.84 -6.21 -12.05
N VAL A 271 -18.53 -7.05 -13.03
CA VAL A 271 -18.47 -8.50 -12.91
C VAL A 271 -17.08 -8.99 -13.28
N GLU A 272 -16.59 -9.95 -12.50
CA GLU A 272 -15.35 -10.65 -12.77
C GLU A 272 -15.60 -12.16 -12.75
N ARG A 273 -15.17 -12.85 -13.81
CA ARG A 273 -15.19 -14.30 -13.93
C ARG A 273 -13.76 -14.80 -13.87
N LEU A 274 -13.51 -15.73 -12.96
CA LEU A 274 -12.20 -16.34 -12.73
C LEU A 274 -12.30 -17.83 -12.97
N ASN A 275 -11.39 -18.35 -13.78
CA ASN A 275 -11.20 -19.77 -13.99
C ASN A 275 -9.79 -20.12 -13.50
N ASP A 276 -9.72 -20.88 -12.43
CA ASP A 276 -8.50 -21.24 -11.73
C ASP A 276 -8.20 -22.72 -11.96
N ASP A 277 -6.98 -23.00 -12.40
CA ASP A 277 -6.41 -24.33 -12.42
C ASP A 277 -5.31 -24.34 -11.35
N VAL A 278 -5.68 -24.82 -10.17
CA VAL A 278 -4.87 -24.78 -8.96
C VAL A 278 -4.34 -26.18 -8.72
N VAL A 279 -3.03 -26.31 -8.53
CA VAL A 279 -2.45 -27.55 -8.01
C VAL A 279 -2.08 -27.33 -6.57
N ASP A 280 -2.68 -28.12 -5.69
CA ASP A 280 -2.30 -28.15 -4.29
C ASP A 280 -1.09 -29.07 -4.10
N ALA A 281 -0.06 -28.56 -3.45
CA ALA A 281 1.18 -29.28 -3.16
C ALA A 281 1.29 -29.70 -1.69
N GLU A 282 0.28 -29.43 -0.85
CA GLU A 282 0.26 -29.90 0.55
C GLU A 282 0.12 -31.43 0.64
N ASP A 283 -0.51 -32.07 -0.35
CA ASP A 283 -0.71 -33.52 -0.33
C ASP A 283 0.46 -34.29 -0.97
N THR A 284 0.75 -35.47 -0.42
CA THR A 284 1.70 -36.45 -1.01
C THR A 284 1.35 -36.85 -2.45
N LYS A 285 0.15 -36.50 -2.91
CA LYS A 285 -0.27 -36.51 -4.32
C LYS A 285 -0.85 -35.14 -4.69
N PRO A 286 -0.25 -34.42 -5.65
CA PRO A 286 -0.79 -33.12 -6.06
C PRO A 286 -2.22 -33.27 -6.60
N THR A 287 -3.17 -32.58 -5.97
CA THR A 287 -4.56 -32.56 -6.43
C THR A 287 -4.76 -31.32 -7.29
N ALA A 288 -5.07 -31.53 -8.57
CA ALA A 288 -5.48 -30.45 -9.47
C ALA A 288 -6.97 -30.16 -9.26
N SER A 289 -7.29 -28.91 -8.94
CA SER A 289 -8.66 -28.43 -8.85
C SER A 289 -8.94 -27.40 -9.94
N HIS A 290 -10.11 -27.54 -10.56
CA HIS A 290 -10.65 -26.58 -11.52
C HIS A 290 -11.75 -25.79 -10.83
N LEU A 291 -11.45 -24.55 -10.45
CA LEU A 291 -12.36 -23.71 -9.68
C LEU A 291 -12.83 -22.55 -10.55
N THR A 292 -14.14 -22.38 -10.62
CA THR A 292 -14.72 -21.27 -11.37
C THR A 292 -15.51 -20.36 -10.45
N ARG A 293 -15.15 -19.08 -10.41
CA ARG A 293 -15.69 -18.09 -9.48
C ARG A 293 -16.24 -16.89 -10.25
N THR A 294 -17.40 -16.39 -9.82
CA THR A 294 -17.93 -15.11 -10.29
C THR A 294 -18.05 -14.14 -9.12
N VAL A 295 -17.54 -12.93 -9.31
CA VAL A 295 -17.55 -11.84 -8.35
C VAL A 295 -18.31 -10.66 -8.94
N TRP A 296 -19.23 -10.12 -8.15
CA TRP A 296 -20.00 -8.93 -8.51
C TRP A 296 -19.64 -7.81 -7.54
N SER A 297 -19.42 -6.62 -8.08
CA SER A 297 -19.18 -5.41 -7.30
C SER A 297 -20.09 -4.30 -7.78
N SER A 298 -20.75 -3.62 -6.85
CA SER A 298 -21.59 -2.45 -7.11
C SER A 298 -21.18 -1.29 -6.23
N ARG A 299 -21.37 -0.07 -6.73
CA ARG A 299 -21.03 1.15 -6.00
C ARG A 299 -21.96 2.29 -6.39
N LEU A 300 -22.26 3.13 -5.41
CA LEU A 300 -23.02 4.36 -5.51
C LEU A 300 -22.28 5.44 -4.73
N GLY A 301 -22.22 6.64 -5.28
CA GLY A 301 -21.59 7.80 -4.66
C GLY A 301 -22.40 9.07 -4.94
N LEU A 302 -22.38 9.97 -3.98
CA LEU A 302 -23.05 11.27 -4.04
C LEU A 302 -22.10 12.31 -3.46
N SER A 303 -21.92 13.42 -4.17
CA SER A 303 -21.20 14.61 -3.71
C SER A 303 -22.06 15.85 -3.95
N ILE A 304 -22.23 16.67 -2.93
CA ILE A 304 -23.03 17.89 -2.99
C ILE A 304 -22.26 19.09 -2.42
N ASP A 305 -22.17 20.17 -3.20
CA ASP A 305 -21.67 21.47 -2.75
C ASP A 305 -22.72 22.15 -1.87
N LEU A 306 -22.43 22.24 -0.57
CA LEU A 306 -23.28 22.85 0.44
C LEU A 306 -23.09 24.39 0.51
N GLY A 307 -22.11 24.93 -0.20
CA GLY A 307 -21.73 26.34 -0.18
C GLY A 307 -20.74 26.69 0.92
N GLY A 308 -20.14 27.88 0.82
CA GLY A 308 -19.21 28.38 1.83
C GLY A 308 -17.96 27.52 2.02
N GLY A 309 -17.55 26.76 0.99
CA GLY A 309 -16.40 25.85 1.03
C GLY A 309 -16.72 24.43 1.51
N TRP A 310 -17.96 24.13 1.88
CA TRP A 310 -18.36 22.81 2.37
C TRP A 310 -18.90 21.90 1.26
N THR A 311 -18.48 20.65 1.28
CA THR A 311 -18.99 19.58 0.39
C THR A 311 -19.40 18.38 1.24
N GLY A 312 -20.63 17.90 1.06
CA GLY A 312 -21.12 16.66 1.65
C GLY A 312 -20.88 15.50 0.69
N GLN A 313 -20.43 14.37 1.21
CA GLN A 313 -20.15 13.16 0.43
C GLN A 313 -20.76 11.93 1.10
N ALA A 314 -21.26 11.01 0.30
CA ALA A 314 -21.75 9.71 0.77
C ALA A 314 -21.50 8.64 -0.28
N HIS A 315 -21.08 7.46 0.17
CA HIS A 315 -20.91 6.30 -0.70
C HIS A 315 -21.49 5.04 -0.08
N ALA A 316 -21.92 4.15 -0.96
CA ALA A 316 -22.40 2.83 -0.62
C ALA A 316 -21.91 1.83 -1.65
N GLY A 317 -21.45 0.67 -1.21
CA GLY A 317 -20.93 -0.34 -2.13
C GLY A 317 -21.06 -1.75 -1.61
N ARG A 318 -21.09 -2.69 -2.55
CA ARG A 318 -20.88 -4.11 -2.30
C ARG A 318 -19.68 -4.54 -3.11
N TYR A 319 -18.81 -5.34 -2.51
CA TYR A 319 -17.64 -5.87 -3.18
C TYR A 319 -17.48 -7.35 -2.91
N GLY A 320 -16.67 -8.00 -3.74
CA GLY A 320 -16.11 -9.30 -3.41
C GLY A 320 -14.64 -9.33 -3.82
N ARG A 321 -13.84 -10.06 -3.05
CA ARG A 321 -12.41 -10.21 -3.30
C ARG A 321 -12.08 -11.70 -3.43
N PRO A 322 -11.62 -12.16 -4.61
CA PRO A 322 -11.11 -13.51 -4.74
C PRO A 322 -9.79 -13.66 -3.94
N PRO A 323 -9.46 -14.86 -3.44
CA PRO A 323 -8.15 -15.11 -2.83
C PRO A 323 -7.03 -14.84 -3.84
N GLY A 324 -6.00 -14.10 -3.43
CA GLY A 324 -4.79 -13.86 -4.21
C GLY A 324 -3.88 -15.09 -4.23
N PHE A 325 -2.93 -15.13 -5.16
CA PHE A 325 -1.99 -16.26 -5.28
C PHE A 325 -1.08 -16.39 -4.06
N PHE A 326 -0.71 -15.28 -3.43
CA PHE A 326 0.02 -15.30 -2.16
C PHE A 326 -0.78 -15.96 -1.03
N GLU A 327 -2.10 -15.77 -0.99
CA GLU A 327 -2.95 -16.42 0.02
C GLU A 327 -3.17 -17.89 -0.29
N LEU A 328 -3.28 -18.26 -1.57
CA LEU A 328 -3.47 -19.64 -2.01
C LEU A 328 -2.21 -20.49 -1.89
N PHE A 329 -1.04 -19.92 -2.17
CA PHE A 329 0.21 -20.67 -2.34
C PHE A 329 1.34 -20.25 -1.39
N GLY A 330 1.12 -19.18 -0.59
CA GLY A 330 2.17 -18.62 0.27
C GLY A 330 3.23 -17.87 -0.54
N ASP A 331 4.25 -17.37 0.14
CA ASP A 331 5.44 -16.84 -0.53
C ASP A 331 6.77 -17.32 0.04
N ARG A 332 6.85 -17.74 1.32
CA ARG A 332 8.12 -17.77 2.08
C ARG A 332 7.98 -18.56 3.37
N GLY A 333 8.75 -19.62 3.63
CA GLY A 333 9.20 -20.07 4.97
C GLY A 333 8.21 -20.08 6.14
N ALA A 334 7.85 -18.89 6.62
CA ALA A 334 6.90 -18.61 7.69
C ALA A 334 5.46 -18.28 7.21
N VAL A 335 5.11 -18.48 5.95
CA VAL A 335 3.75 -18.35 5.41
C VAL A 335 3.41 -19.55 4.52
N MET A 336 2.42 -20.35 4.93
CA MET A 336 1.86 -21.43 4.14
C MET A 336 0.58 -20.97 3.44
N GLY A 337 0.43 -21.33 2.17
CA GLY A 337 -0.78 -21.07 1.39
C GLY A 337 -1.98 -21.90 1.89
N ASN A 338 -3.16 -21.57 1.37
CA ASN A 338 -4.36 -22.35 1.60
C ASN A 338 -5.23 -22.37 0.34
N ALA A 339 -5.24 -23.49 -0.40
CA ALA A 339 -5.99 -23.62 -1.65
C ALA A 339 -7.52 -23.61 -1.46
N ASP A 340 -7.99 -23.92 -0.24
CA ASP A 340 -9.42 -24.01 0.11
C ASP A 340 -10.09 -22.65 0.34
N LEU A 341 -9.34 -21.55 0.25
CA LEU A 341 -9.90 -20.22 0.49
C LEU A 341 -11.07 -19.90 -0.44
N VAL A 342 -12.10 -19.30 0.14
CA VAL A 342 -13.23 -18.73 -0.60
C VAL A 342 -13.09 -17.23 -0.73
N LYS A 343 -13.89 -16.63 -1.63
CA LYS A 343 -13.90 -15.18 -1.82
C LYS A 343 -14.41 -14.48 -0.56
N GLU A 344 -13.82 -13.34 -0.24
CA GLU A 344 -14.43 -12.41 0.71
C GLU A 344 -15.59 -11.70 0.03
N THR A 345 -16.62 -11.36 0.80
CA THR A 345 -17.66 -10.43 0.35
C THR A 345 -17.90 -9.38 1.41
N GLY A 346 -18.28 -8.18 0.99
CA GLY A 346 -18.61 -7.16 1.98
C GLY A 346 -19.44 -6.03 1.45
N ARG A 347 -19.88 -5.21 2.41
CA ARG A 347 -20.68 -4.02 2.21
C ARG A 347 -19.95 -2.86 2.88
N ASN A 348 -19.91 -1.74 2.19
CA ASN A 348 -19.32 -0.51 2.69
C ASN A 348 -20.36 0.60 2.63
N LEU A 349 -20.49 1.34 3.73
CA LEU A 349 -21.22 2.59 3.81
C LEU A 349 -20.29 3.64 4.40
N ASP A 350 -20.12 4.76 3.71
CA ASP A 350 -19.37 5.91 4.21
C ASP A 350 -20.10 7.22 3.93
N GLY A 351 -19.90 8.19 4.79
CA GLY A 351 -20.52 9.50 4.68
C GLY A 351 -19.76 10.54 5.48
N GLY A 352 -19.58 11.73 4.90
CA GLY A 352 -18.74 12.75 5.50
C GLY A 352 -18.97 14.13 4.92
N VAL A 353 -18.27 15.09 5.52
CA VAL A 353 -18.27 16.47 5.07
C VAL A 353 -16.83 16.96 5.04
N VAL A 354 -16.46 17.64 3.96
CA VAL A 354 -15.18 18.31 3.79
C VAL A 354 -15.37 19.80 3.62
N TYR A 355 -14.52 20.58 4.27
CA TYR A 355 -14.38 22.02 4.13
C TYR A 355 -13.07 22.33 3.43
N HIS A 356 -13.14 23.11 2.36
CA HIS A 356 -12.00 23.73 1.72
C HIS A 356 -12.02 25.23 1.98
N GLY A 357 -11.03 25.69 2.75
CA GLY A 357 -10.85 27.10 3.05
C GLY A 357 -10.23 27.87 1.89
N VAL A 358 -10.50 29.18 1.87
CA VAL A 358 -9.83 30.09 0.93
C VAL A 358 -8.38 30.30 1.40
N PRO A 359 -7.38 30.28 0.50
CA PRO A 359 -6.01 30.58 0.86
C PRO A 359 -5.89 31.94 1.57
N ALA A 360 -5.46 31.91 2.84
CA ALA A 360 -5.29 33.10 3.68
C ALA A 360 -4.02 32.98 4.55
N PRO A 361 -3.45 34.10 5.02
CA PRO A 361 -2.30 34.08 5.93
C PRO A 361 -2.55 33.31 7.24
N SER A 362 -3.80 33.33 7.70
CA SER A 362 -4.27 32.57 8.86
C SER A 362 -5.64 31.98 8.55
N GLY A 363 -5.85 30.71 8.88
CA GLY A 363 -7.14 30.05 8.71
C GLY A 363 -7.03 28.55 8.53
N VAL A 364 -8.19 27.89 8.58
CA VAL A 364 -8.34 26.47 8.26
C VAL A 364 -8.34 26.33 6.73
N GLN A 365 -7.41 25.52 6.20
CA GLN A 365 -7.30 25.23 4.77
C GLN A 365 -8.12 24.00 4.39
N LEU A 366 -8.19 23.03 5.31
CA LEU A 366 -8.94 21.79 5.14
C LEU A 366 -9.51 21.37 6.50
N ALA A 367 -10.78 20.97 6.54
CA ALA A 367 -11.33 20.19 7.65
C ALA A 367 -12.24 19.10 7.08
N GLU A 368 -12.09 17.87 7.55
CA GLU A 368 -12.82 16.72 7.03
C GLU A 368 -13.24 15.84 8.20
N VAL A 369 -14.48 15.36 8.15
CA VAL A 369 -15.02 14.36 9.08
C VAL A 369 -15.77 13.31 8.26
N VAL A 370 -15.38 12.05 8.42
CA VAL A 370 -15.98 10.90 7.72
C VAL A 370 -16.38 9.85 8.72
N PHE A 371 -17.61 9.36 8.61
CA PHE A 371 -18.09 8.16 9.28
C PHE A 371 -18.10 7.00 8.28
N TYR A 372 -17.73 5.80 8.75
CA TYR A 372 -17.80 4.58 7.95
C TYR A 372 -18.38 3.41 8.75
N ASP A 373 -19.05 2.50 8.06
CA ASP A 373 -19.57 1.24 8.57
C ASP A 373 -19.42 0.15 7.50
N ASN A 374 -18.52 -0.80 7.77
CA ASN A 374 -18.13 -1.86 6.85
C ASN A 374 -18.43 -3.22 7.46
N GLU A 375 -19.13 -4.07 6.72
CA GLU A 375 -19.37 -5.46 7.10
C GLU A 375 -18.72 -6.39 6.07
N VAL A 376 -18.03 -7.42 6.57
CA VAL A 376 -17.25 -8.35 5.78
C VAL A 376 -17.60 -9.77 6.19
N ASP A 377 -17.91 -10.60 5.21
CA ASP A 377 -18.09 -12.04 5.35
C ASP A 377 -16.88 -12.76 4.73
N ASP A 378 -16.51 -13.89 5.34
CA ASP A 378 -15.40 -14.75 4.92
C ASP A 378 -14.05 -14.03 4.86
N LEU A 379 -13.80 -13.08 5.77
CA LEU A 379 -12.58 -12.26 5.80
C LEU A 379 -11.33 -13.15 5.87
N ILE A 380 -10.46 -13.09 4.87
CA ILE A 380 -9.21 -13.84 4.84
C ILE A 380 -8.21 -13.14 5.76
N ARG A 381 -7.76 -13.85 6.79
CA ARG A 381 -6.71 -13.37 7.70
C ARG A 381 -5.64 -14.43 7.87
N PHE A 382 -4.41 -13.94 7.94
CA PHE A 382 -3.23 -14.70 8.30
C PHE A 382 -3.22 -14.95 9.80
N ILE A 383 -3.21 -16.22 10.19
CA ILE A 383 -3.18 -16.65 11.58
C ILE A 383 -1.89 -17.43 11.78
N GLN A 384 -1.11 -17.06 12.80
CA GLN A 384 0.08 -17.81 13.17
C GLN A 384 -0.34 -19.09 13.92
N ASN A 385 0.16 -20.23 13.47
CA ASN A 385 -0.01 -21.51 14.15
C ASN A 385 1.08 -21.73 15.22
N SER A 386 0.98 -22.83 15.97
CA SER A 386 1.94 -23.20 17.01
C SER A 386 3.37 -23.46 16.49
N GLN A 387 3.53 -23.70 15.19
CA GLN A 387 4.82 -23.86 14.52
C GLN A 387 5.39 -22.51 14.03
N ARG A 388 4.83 -21.39 14.51
CA ARG A 388 5.23 -20.00 14.18
C ARG A 388 5.09 -19.65 12.71
N VAL A 389 4.30 -20.41 11.97
CA VAL A 389 4.03 -20.22 10.54
C VAL A 389 2.63 -19.65 10.37
N SER A 390 2.49 -18.70 9.45
CA SER A 390 1.24 -18.01 9.17
C SER A 390 0.47 -18.74 8.08
N ARG A 391 -0.79 -19.11 8.34
CA ARG A 391 -1.68 -19.67 7.33
C ARG A 391 -2.92 -18.79 7.19
N PRO A 392 -3.36 -18.45 5.96
CA PRO A 392 -4.56 -17.68 5.75
C PRO A 392 -5.82 -18.55 5.93
N HIS A 393 -6.81 -18.01 6.61
CA HIS A 393 -8.12 -18.62 6.81
C HIS A 393 -9.24 -17.59 6.58
N ASN A 394 -10.38 -18.03 6.05
CA ASN A 394 -11.61 -17.25 6.08
C ASN A 394 -12.15 -17.22 7.53
N ILE A 395 -12.08 -16.06 8.19
CA ILE A 395 -12.69 -15.79 9.49
C ILE A 395 -14.12 -15.30 9.23
N GLY A 396 -15.11 -15.96 9.84
CA GLY A 396 -16.52 -15.92 9.43
C GLY A 396 -17.09 -14.53 9.09
N ARG A 397 -17.09 -13.57 10.03
CA ARG A 397 -17.63 -12.23 9.79
C ARG A 397 -16.90 -11.17 10.61
N ALA A 398 -16.75 -9.97 10.09
CA ALA A 398 -16.21 -8.81 10.81
C ALA A 398 -17.02 -7.55 10.52
N ARG A 399 -17.06 -6.61 11.49
CA ARG A 399 -17.66 -5.28 11.31
C ARG A 399 -16.70 -4.19 11.76
N LEU A 400 -16.43 -3.23 10.89
CA LEU A 400 -15.54 -2.10 11.15
C LEU A 400 -16.35 -0.81 11.02
N ARG A 401 -16.46 -0.07 12.12
CA ARG A 401 -17.15 1.22 12.16
C ARG A 401 -16.29 2.26 12.85
N GLY A 402 -16.34 3.50 12.38
CA GLY A 402 -15.51 4.54 12.97
C GLY A 402 -15.79 5.93 12.43
N ILE A 403 -15.08 6.88 13.03
CA ILE A 403 -15.02 8.27 12.59
C ILE A 403 -13.55 8.59 12.34
N GLU A 404 -13.27 9.16 11.18
CA GLU A 404 -11.97 9.74 10.84
C GLU A 404 -12.13 11.24 10.67
N THR A 405 -11.19 11.98 11.23
CA THR A 405 -11.11 13.43 11.07
C THR A 405 -9.73 13.83 10.55
N ARG A 406 -9.70 14.87 9.72
CA ARG A 406 -8.47 15.52 9.28
C ARG A 406 -8.64 17.03 9.31
N ALA A 407 -7.61 17.74 9.74
CA ALA A 407 -7.56 19.18 9.67
C ALA A 407 -6.18 19.67 9.23
N ARG A 408 -6.17 20.75 8.44
CA ARG A 408 -4.98 21.51 8.09
C ARG A 408 -5.26 22.99 8.21
N GLY A 409 -4.33 23.73 8.80
CA GLY A 409 -4.44 25.17 8.94
C GLY A 409 -3.08 25.85 8.93
N VAL A 410 -3.11 27.17 8.75
CA VAL A 410 -1.94 28.03 8.82
C VAL A 410 -2.22 29.18 9.79
N ILE A 411 -1.20 29.64 10.53
CA ILE A 411 -1.25 30.80 11.41
C ILE A 411 -0.08 31.72 11.03
N GLY A 412 -0.39 32.95 10.61
CA GLY A 412 0.61 33.98 10.32
C GLY A 412 1.59 33.62 9.19
N ARG A 413 1.18 32.82 8.19
CA ARG A 413 1.97 32.30 7.06
C ARG A 413 3.12 31.34 7.41
N HIS A 414 3.58 31.33 8.65
CA HIS A 414 4.79 30.61 9.06
C HIS A 414 4.50 29.34 9.87
N LEU A 415 3.40 29.31 10.63
CA LEU A 415 3.03 28.15 11.44
C LEU A 415 2.00 27.30 10.70
N HIS A 416 2.40 26.09 10.32
CA HIS A 416 1.57 25.11 9.63
C HIS A 416 1.14 24.03 10.61
N LEU A 417 -0.15 23.75 10.68
CA LEU A 417 -0.72 22.71 11.54
C LEU A 417 -1.41 21.68 10.66
N GLU A 418 -1.09 20.41 10.86
CA GLU A 418 -1.79 19.28 10.25
C GLU A 418 -2.10 18.24 11.33
N GLY A 419 -3.30 17.67 11.28
CA GLY A 419 -3.69 16.63 12.22
C GLY A 419 -4.71 15.68 11.61
N SER A 420 -4.68 14.44 12.07
CA SER A 420 -5.70 13.44 11.80
C SER A 420 -5.98 12.61 13.03
N TYR A 421 -7.25 12.33 13.30
CA TYR A 421 -7.68 11.48 14.40
C TYR A 421 -8.69 10.44 13.90
N ALA A 422 -8.43 9.18 14.21
CA ALA A 422 -9.34 8.07 13.90
C ALA A 422 -9.79 7.40 15.20
N VAL A 423 -11.09 7.19 15.33
CA VAL A 423 -11.69 6.38 16.39
C VAL A 423 -12.54 5.30 15.76
N GLN A 424 -12.30 4.05 16.14
CA GLN A 424 -12.93 2.91 15.49
C GLN A 424 -13.25 1.76 16.45
N SER A 425 -14.17 0.93 16.01
CA SER A 425 -14.55 -0.37 16.59
C SER A 425 -14.48 -1.38 15.45
N ALA A 426 -13.46 -2.24 15.49
CA ALA A 426 -13.28 -3.33 14.54
C ALA A 426 -13.57 -4.64 15.26
N GLU A 427 -14.79 -5.15 15.12
CA GLU A 427 -15.32 -6.28 15.88
C GLU A 427 -15.27 -7.57 15.07
N ASN A 428 -14.80 -8.65 15.68
CA ASN A 428 -14.94 -10.00 15.16
C ASN A 428 -16.36 -10.52 15.43
N ARG A 429 -17.07 -10.90 14.38
CA ARG A 429 -18.45 -11.40 14.42
C ARG A 429 -18.54 -12.85 13.95
N SER A 430 -17.44 -13.59 14.00
CA SER A 430 -17.45 -15.03 13.74
C SER A 430 -18.43 -15.76 14.69
N PRO A 431 -18.85 -16.99 14.34
CA PRO A 431 -19.75 -17.77 15.19
C PRO A 431 -19.05 -18.38 16.41
N PHE A 432 -17.72 -18.26 16.53
CA PHE A 432 -16.95 -18.91 17.58
C PHE A 432 -16.96 -18.04 18.85
N SER A 433 -17.47 -18.60 19.96
CA SER A 433 -17.71 -17.86 21.20
C SER A 433 -16.46 -17.24 21.84
N PHE A 434 -15.28 -17.85 21.68
CA PHE A 434 -14.03 -17.36 22.26
C PHE A 434 -13.44 -16.12 21.57
N GLU A 435 -14.01 -15.73 20.43
CA GLU A 435 -13.55 -14.59 19.64
C GLU A 435 -14.67 -13.65 19.16
N HIS A 436 -15.92 -14.05 19.32
CA HIS A 436 -17.07 -13.21 19.00
C HIS A 436 -17.12 -11.98 19.93
N GLY A 437 -17.26 -10.79 19.35
CA GLY A 437 -17.28 -9.51 20.06
C GLY A 437 -15.89 -8.94 20.39
N ASN A 438 -14.82 -9.69 20.14
CA ASN A 438 -13.46 -9.22 20.36
C ASN A 438 -13.01 -8.21 19.29
N ASP A 439 -12.03 -7.37 19.63
CA ASP A 439 -11.37 -6.49 18.68
C ASP A 439 -10.58 -7.31 17.65
N LEU A 440 -10.60 -6.91 16.38
CA LEU A 440 -9.78 -7.53 15.35
C LEU A 440 -8.28 -7.33 15.67
N PRO A 441 -7.43 -8.34 15.43
CA PRO A 441 -5.98 -8.20 15.57
C PRO A 441 -5.41 -7.01 14.79
N GLY A 442 -4.53 -6.24 15.43
CA GLY A 442 -3.85 -5.08 14.83
C GLY A 442 -4.76 -3.88 14.56
N ALA A 443 -5.95 -3.81 15.17
CA ALA A 443 -6.90 -2.72 14.98
C ALA A 443 -6.99 -1.81 16.22
N PRO A 444 -6.10 -0.82 16.39
CA PRO A 444 -6.21 0.13 17.50
C PRO A 444 -7.50 0.94 17.41
N ARG A 445 -8.17 1.10 18.57
CA ARG A 445 -9.42 1.85 18.68
C ARG A 445 -9.25 3.34 18.48
N ARG A 446 -8.07 3.90 18.78
CA ARG A 446 -7.77 5.33 18.62
C ARG A 446 -6.39 5.51 18.02
N GLN A 447 -6.30 6.35 16.99
CA GLN A 447 -5.05 6.77 16.37
C GLN A 447 -5.06 8.28 16.19
N LEU A 448 -3.96 8.93 16.58
CA LEU A 448 -3.75 10.37 16.41
C LEU A 448 -2.43 10.58 15.70
N ARG A 449 -2.43 11.43 14.67
CA ARG A 449 -1.20 11.96 14.06
C ARG A 449 -1.31 13.48 14.02
N GLY A 450 -0.25 14.16 14.40
CA GLY A 450 -0.15 15.61 14.37
C GLY A 450 1.20 16.04 13.84
N ARG A 451 1.23 17.12 13.07
CA ARG A 451 2.44 17.76 12.57
C ARG A 451 2.32 19.27 12.74
N VAL A 452 3.38 19.85 13.30
CA VAL A 452 3.57 21.30 13.43
C VAL A 452 4.79 21.67 12.61
N GLY A 453 4.64 22.57 11.65
CA GLY A 453 5.74 23.12 10.84
C GLY A 453 5.91 24.60 11.12
N VAL A 454 7.15 25.08 11.17
CA VAL A 454 7.48 26.50 11.35
C VAL A 454 8.49 26.93 10.30
N ASP A 455 8.13 27.90 9.48
CA ASP A 455 9.06 28.59 8.58
C ASP A 455 9.80 29.69 9.37
N ALA A 456 11.04 29.40 9.76
CA ALA A 456 11.91 30.26 10.55
C ALA A 456 13.01 30.89 9.67
N GLY A 457 12.63 31.90 8.90
CA GLY A 457 13.55 32.61 7.98
C GLY A 457 14.02 31.70 6.85
N HIS A 458 15.31 31.35 6.83
CA HIS A 458 15.89 30.43 5.85
C HIS A 458 15.74 28.95 6.24
N ALA A 459 15.21 28.61 7.42
CA ALA A 459 15.03 27.23 7.83
C ALA A 459 13.54 26.90 7.98
N ALA A 460 13.17 25.65 7.67
CA ALA A 460 11.85 25.11 7.98
C ALA A 460 12.00 24.01 9.02
N LEU A 461 11.43 24.22 10.20
CA LEU A 461 11.42 23.27 11.30
C LEU A 461 10.10 22.50 11.32
N HIS A 462 10.13 21.26 11.79
CA HIS A 462 8.90 20.52 12.02
C HIS A 462 9.00 19.54 13.16
N TYR A 463 7.86 19.34 13.81
CA TYR A 463 7.63 18.33 14.83
C TYR A 463 6.45 17.46 14.42
N GLU A 464 6.59 16.16 14.54
CA GLU A 464 5.52 15.20 14.33
C GLU A 464 5.30 14.36 15.59
N MET A 465 4.05 14.03 15.84
CA MET A 465 3.63 13.12 16.90
C MET A 465 2.66 12.09 16.32
N SER A 466 2.89 10.82 16.59
CA SER A 466 1.91 9.76 16.35
C SER A 466 1.62 9.00 17.64
N HIS A 467 0.34 8.83 17.94
CA HIS A 467 -0.13 8.08 19.10
C HIS A 467 -1.11 7.00 18.66
N GLU A 468 -0.95 5.80 19.21
CA GLU A 468 -1.86 4.68 19.01
C GLU A 468 -2.25 4.11 20.36
N SER A 469 -3.54 3.87 20.56
CA SER A 469 -4.04 3.24 21.78
C SER A 469 -3.61 1.78 21.85
N ARG A 470 -3.74 1.20 23.06
CA ARG A 470 -3.61 -0.24 23.22
C ARG A 470 -4.50 -1.00 22.24
N HIS A 471 -4.05 -2.17 21.80
CA HIS A 471 -4.78 -3.08 20.94
C HIS A 471 -4.28 -4.50 21.16
N PHE A 472 -4.73 -5.48 20.37
CA PHE A 472 -4.37 -6.88 20.52
C PHE A 472 -3.79 -7.46 19.24
N LEU A 473 -2.92 -8.45 19.35
CA LEU A 473 -2.34 -9.17 18.21
C LEU A 473 -3.00 -10.51 17.93
N ASP A 474 -3.81 -11.01 18.87
CA ASP A 474 -4.48 -12.29 18.81
C ASP A 474 -6.01 -12.15 18.77
N ARG A 475 -6.68 -13.20 18.27
CA ARG A 475 -8.14 -13.23 18.08
C ARG A 475 -8.91 -13.32 19.41
N ALA A 476 -8.28 -13.82 20.47
CA ALA A 476 -8.88 -13.96 21.79
C ALA A 476 -8.74 -12.69 22.64
N ASN A 477 -8.00 -11.68 22.15
CA ASN A 477 -7.67 -10.44 22.87
C ASN A 477 -6.96 -10.70 24.21
N LEU A 478 -6.04 -11.67 24.21
CA LEU A 478 -5.23 -12.03 25.37
C LEU A 478 -3.82 -11.44 25.34
N GLN A 479 -3.35 -11.00 24.17
CA GLN A 479 -2.00 -10.49 23.94
C GLN A 479 -2.05 -9.00 23.57
N PRO A 480 -2.03 -8.09 24.57
CA PRO A 480 -2.14 -6.66 24.33
C PRO A 480 -0.82 -6.06 23.84
N VAL A 481 -0.91 -5.14 22.89
CA VAL A 481 0.14 -4.17 22.57
C VAL A 481 -0.13 -2.90 23.37
N PRO A 482 0.82 -2.41 24.19
CA PRO A 482 0.65 -1.17 24.93
C PRO A 482 0.39 0.04 24.01
N ALA A 483 -0.25 1.06 24.57
CA ALA A 483 -0.37 2.33 23.88
C ALA A 483 1.02 2.94 23.66
N ARG A 484 1.25 3.55 22.49
CA ARG A 484 2.56 4.09 22.11
C ARG A 484 2.44 5.49 21.56
N THR A 485 3.43 6.31 21.87
CA THR A 485 3.60 7.66 21.31
C THR A 485 5.01 7.78 20.76
N VAL A 486 5.12 8.23 19.51
CA VAL A 486 6.38 8.45 18.82
C VAL A 486 6.47 9.90 18.43
N HIS A 487 7.62 10.50 18.71
CA HIS A 487 7.92 11.91 18.46
C HIS A 487 9.04 12.01 17.43
N THR A 488 8.87 12.84 16.41
CA THR A 488 9.90 13.10 15.39
C THR A 488 10.14 14.60 15.30
N LEU A 489 11.40 14.99 15.19
CA LEU A 489 11.81 16.37 14.98
C LEU A 489 12.66 16.44 13.72
N GLY A 490 12.47 17.46 12.90
CA GLY A 490 13.32 17.67 11.74
C GLY A 490 13.44 19.12 11.32
N ALA A 491 14.46 19.37 10.52
CA ALA A 491 14.80 20.69 9.97
C ALA A 491 15.16 20.55 8.49
N ARG A 492 14.76 21.53 7.68
CA ARG A 492 15.21 21.73 6.30
C ARG A 492 15.83 23.11 6.18
N LEU A 493 16.97 23.18 5.51
CA LEU A 493 17.75 24.39 5.29
C LEU A 493 18.14 24.45 3.80
N PRO A 494 17.44 25.24 2.98
CA PRO A 494 17.90 25.62 1.66
C PRO A 494 19.21 26.41 1.81
N VAL A 495 20.31 25.85 1.30
CA VAL A 495 21.63 26.49 1.29
C VAL A 495 21.70 27.51 0.15
N ASN A 496 21.06 27.18 -0.97
CA ASN A 496 20.81 28.05 -2.12
C ASN A 496 19.62 27.50 -2.93
N ASP A 497 19.36 28.06 -4.11
CA ASP A 497 18.21 27.67 -4.96
C ASP A 497 18.28 26.22 -5.48
N THR A 498 19.45 25.59 -5.45
CA THR A 498 19.68 24.23 -5.95
C THR A 498 19.94 23.20 -4.86
N VAL A 499 20.46 23.62 -3.70
CA VAL A 499 20.92 22.71 -2.64
C VAL A 499 20.09 22.92 -1.38
N THR A 500 19.49 21.84 -0.89
CA THR A 500 18.80 21.80 0.41
C THR A 500 19.42 20.72 1.30
N VAL A 501 19.68 21.06 2.55
CA VAL A 501 20.11 20.11 3.58
C VAL A 501 18.95 19.85 4.53
N ALA A 502 18.73 18.60 4.91
CA ALA A 502 17.70 18.21 5.85
C ALA A 502 18.25 17.30 6.94
N ALA A 503 17.85 17.52 8.19
CA ALA A 503 18.16 16.64 9.31
C ALA A 503 16.86 16.20 9.99
N GLU A 504 16.79 14.94 10.44
CA GLU A 504 15.62 14.37 11.09
C GLU A 504 16.03 13.42 12.20
N ILE A 505 15.41 13.56 13.37
CA ILE A 505 15.52 12.65 14.51
C ILE A 505 14.15 12.03 14.72
N ARG A 506 14.03 10.74 14.41
CA ARG A 506 12.83 9.93 14.63
C ARG A 506 12.88 9.30 16.01
N ASN A 507 11.70 9.09 16.58
CA ASN A 507 11.51 8.44 17.87
C ASN A 507 12.38 9.09 18.97
N LEU A 508 12.20 10.40 19.15
CA LEU A 508 12.99 11.25 20.06
C LEU A 508 13.07 10.69 21.49
N THR A 509 12.00 10.06 21.96
CA THR A 509 11.87 9.47 23.30
C THR A 509 12.43 8.05 23.41
N ASP A 510 13.00 7.49 22.34
CA ASP A 510 13.57 6.13 22.30
C ASP A 510 12.56 5.01 22.65
N ASN A 511 11.28 5.25 22.32
CA ASN A 511 10.21 4.33 22.67
C ASN A 511 10.42 2.99 21.96
N GLN A 512 10.50 1.90 22.73
CA GLN A 512 10.68 0.54 22.20
C GLN A 512 9.33 0.05 21.66
N VAL A 513 9.11 0.31 20.37
CA VAL A 513 7.86 -0.04 19.70
C VAL A 513 7.99 -1.35 18.94
N ALA A 514 6.90 -2.10 18.84
CA ALA A 514 6.78 -3.30 18.01
C ALA A 514 5.43 -3.27 17.29
N ASP A 515 5.40 -3.69 16.03
CA ASP A 515 4.16 -3.82 15.23
C ASP A 515 3.59 -5.24 15.28
N LEU A 516 4.45 -6.23 15.52
CA LEU A 516 4.13 -7.65 15.63
C LEU A 516 4.82 -8.22 16.86
N TRP A 517 4.25 -9.28 17.43
CA TRP A 517 4.78 -9.91 18.63
C TRP A 517 6.21 -10.40 18.39
N GLY A 518 7.14 -9.99 19.26
CA GLY A 518 8.54 -10.34 19.13
C GLY A 518 9.27 -9.71 17.95
N TYR A 519 8.69 -8.75 17.21
CA TYR A 519 9.40 -8.01 16.16
C TYR A 519 9.66 -6.56 16.61
N PRO A 520 10.79 -6.30 17.30
CA PRO A 520 11.13 -4.97 17.75
C PRO A 520 11.38 -4.04 16.56
N LEU A 521 11.03 -2.77 16.71
CA LEU A 521 11.36 -1.70 15.77
C LEU A 521 12.50 -0.84 16.30
N PRO A 522 13.19 -0.08 15.43
CA PRO A 522 14.27 0.79 15.86
C PRO A 522 13.80 1.86 16.86
N GLY A 523 14.65 2.11 17.86
CA GLY A 523 14.54 3.24 18.78
C GLY A 523 14.85 4.58 18.11
N ARG A 524 15.46 5.50 18.86
CA ARG A 524 15.83 6.83 18.36
C ARG A 524 16.81 6.74 17.19
N ALA A 525 16.50 7.43 16.10
CA ALA A 525 17.27 7.36 14.86
C ALA A 525 17.45 8.74 14.22
N ALA A 526 18.70 9.12 13.94
CA ALA A 526 19.04 10.37 13.29
C ALA A 526 19.43 10.16 11.82
N PHE A 527 19.01 11.07 10.95
CA PHE A 527 19.28 11.06 9.51
C PHE A 527 19.66 12.45 9.03
N LEU A 528 20.54 12.50 8.04
CA LEU A 528 20.94 13.69 7.29
C LEU A 528 20.72 13.42 5.81
N ALA A 529 20.11 14.37 5.10
CA ALA A 529 19.90 14.31 3.67
C ALA A 529 20.37 15.60 2.98
N ILE A 530 20.81 15.45 1.74
CA ILE A 530 21.17 16.53 0.83
C ILE A 530 20.35 16.32 -0.45
N ASP A 531 19.57 17.33 -0.81
CA ASP A 531 18.76 17.39 -2.03
C ASP A 531 19.40 18.40 -2.99
N LEU A 532 19.61 17.99 -4.23
CA LEU A 532 20.06 18.82 -5.34
C LEU A 532 18.96 18.86 -6.40
N ASP A 533 18.43 20.03 -6.73
CA ASP A 533 17.47 20.27 -7.81
C ASP A 533 18.10 21.20 -8.86
N LEU A 534 18.41 20.64 -10.03
CA LEU A 534 18.99 21.35 -11.16
C LEU A 534 17.92 21.50 -12.22
N SER A 535 17.30 22.67 -12.28
CA SER A 535 16.49 23.08 -13.42
C SER A 535 17.43 23.53 -14.53
N LEU A 536 17.45 22.80 -15.64
CA LEU A 536 18.17 23.21 -16.84
C LEU A 536 17.22 24.10 -17.67
N SER A 537 16.77 25.21 -17.10
CA SER A 537 16.17 26.28 -17.89
C SER A 537 17.31 26.96 -18.66
N GLY A 538 17.25 26.90 -19.99
CA GLY A 538 18.24 27.52 -20.86
C GLY A 538 18.33 29.04 -20.63
N ASN A 539 19.57 29.53 -20.57
CA ASN A 539 19.90 30.84 -21.16
C ASN A 539 19.64 30.81 -22.66
#